data_AF-A0A2I1FET0-F1
#
_entry.id   AF-A0A2I1FET0-F1
#
_cell.length_a   1.000
_cell.length_b   1.000
_cell.length_c   1.000
_cell.angle_alpha   90.00
_cell.angle_beta   90.00
_cell.angle_gamma   90.00
#
_symmetry.space_group_name_H-M   'P 1'
#
loop_
_entity.id
_entity.type
_entity.pdbx_description
1 polymer ?
#
loop_
_entity_poly.entity_id
_entity_poly.type
_entity_poly.pdbx_seq_one_letter_code
_entity_poly.pdbx_strand_id
1 'polypeptide(L)'
;MDKFVKQADELKFTQDNWRNDLIKWVVVNDQPFTVVEDDHFKLMIKRLNREATIPSAVTICKDIHQAFNDEQTFILEELQNVPGQISFTLDAWTSKNQIPF
;
A
#
# COMPACT_ATOMS: atom_id res chain seq x y z
N MET A 1 -2.54 21.78 -14.73
CA MET A 1 -3.57 20.74 -14.50
C MET A 1 -3.33 20.20 -13.11
N ASP A 2 -4.37 20.19 -12.26
CA ASP A 2 -4.27 19.66 -10.91
C ASP A 2 -3.74 18.23 -10.92
N LYS A 3 -2.76 17.95 -10.04
CA LYS A 3 -2.17 16.61 -9.84
C LYS A 3 -3.19 15.55 -9.37
N PHE A 4 -4.46 15.95 -9.22
CA PHE A 4 -5.55 15.15 -8.68
C PHE A 4 -6.64 14.81 -9.70
N VAL A 5 -6.58 15.34 -10.93
CA VAL A 5 -7.52 14.94 -11.99
C VAL A 5 -6.87 13.83 -12.80
N LYS A 6 -7.02 12.60 -12.32
CA LYS A 6 -6.71 11.39 -13.11
C LYS A 6 -7.67 11.31 -14.30
N GLN A 7 -7.17 10.88 -15.44
CA GLN A 7 -7.95 10.75 -16.68
C GLN A 7 -9.07 9.72 -16.47
N ALA A 8 -10.23 9.88 -17.12
CA ALA A 8 -11.43 9.06 -16.86
C ALA A 8 -11.20 7.54 -17.00
N ASP A 9 -10.24 7.12 -17.85
CA ASP A 9 -9.86 5.72 -18.02
C ASP A 9 -9.13 5.13 -16.80
N GLU A 10 -8.40 5.93 -16.02
CA GLU A 10 -7.71 5.45 -14.79
C GLU A 10 -8.69 5.17 -13.65
N LEU A 11 -9.90 5.75 -13.69
CA LEU A 11 -10.95 5.57 -12.68
C LEU A 11 -11.89 4.40 -13.00
N LYS A 12 -11.71 3.73 -14.14
CA LYS A 12 -12.49 2.54 -14.48
C LYS A 12 -12.19 1.43 -13.48
N PHE A 13 -13.21 0.92 -12.81
CA PHE A 13 -13.06 -0.15 -11.84
C PHE A 13 -12.48 -1.44 -12.45
N THR A 14 -11.46 -1.99 -11.81
CA THR A 14 -10.98 -3.37 -11.97
C THR A 14 -10.76 -3.97 -10.57
N GLN A 15 -10.68 -5.30 -10.45
CA GLN A 15 -10.35 -5.88 -9.13
C GLN A 15 -8.94 -5.47 -8.69
N ASP A 16 -8.02 -5.35 -9.65
CA ASP A 16 -6.61 -5.02 -9.37
C ASP A 16 -6.44 -3.59 -8.88
N ASN A 17 -7.06 -2.60 -9.54
CA ASN A 17 -6.95 -1.21 -9.08
C ASN A 17 -7.63 -0.99 -7.72
N TRP A 18 -8.80 -1.60 -7.51
CA TRP A 18 -9.48 -1.61 -6.23
C TRP A 18 -8.61 -2.19 -5.13
N ARG A 19 -7.99 -3.35 -5.38
CA ARG A 19 -7.10 -4.01 -4.42
C ARG A 19 -5.88 -3.15 -4.10
N ASN A 20 -5.28 -2.53 -5.12
CA ASN A 20 -4.13 -1.65 -4.95
C ASN A 20 -4.48 -0.37 -4.17
N ASP A 21 -5.62 0.24 -4.47
CA ASP A 21 -6.11 1.42 -3.74
C ASP A 21 -6.43 1.09 -2.28
N LEU A 22 -7.03 -0.08 -2.03
CA LEU A 22 -7.32 -0.57 -0.69
C LEU A 22 -6.03 -0.79 0.13
N ILE A 23 -5.03 -1.46 -0.45
CA ILE A 23 -3.71 -1.66 0.17
C ILE A 23 -3.07 -0.31 0.51
N LYS A 24 -3.08 0.63 -0.44
CA LYS A 24 -2.50 1.95 -0.24
C LYS A 24 -3.20 2.71 0.88
N TRP A 25 -4.52 2.68 0.94
CA TRP A 25 -5.28 3.29 2.03
C TRP A 25 -4.93 2.66 3.39
N VAL A 26 -4.84 1.32 3.45
CA VAL A 26 -4.46 0.62 4.69
C VAL A 26 -3.09 1.07 5.19
N VAL A 27 -2.09 1.14 4.31
CA VAL A 27 -0.72 1.54 4.66
C VAL A 27 -0.61 3.02 5.02
N VAL A 28 -1.15 3.92 4.19
CA VAL A 28 -1.01 5.37 4.38
C VAL A 28 -1.71 5.85 5.66
N ASN A 29 -2.81 5.21 6.03
CA ASN A 29 -3.60 5.59 7.19
C ASN A 29 -3.39 4.68 8.40
N ASP A 30 -2.38 3.81 8.38
CA ASP A 30 -2.04 2.84 9.44
C ASP A 30 -3.28 2.09 9.95
N GLN A 31 -4.11 1.63 9.02
CA GLN A 31 -5.33 0.92 9.36
C GLN A 31 -5.01 -0.50 9.82
N PRO A 32 -5.76 -1.05 10.78
CA PRO A 32 -5.63 -2.46 11.11
C PRO A 32 -6.01 -3.31 9.90
N PHE A 33 -5.27 -4.39 9.61
CA PHE A 33 -5.59 -5.27 8.48
C PHE A 33 -6.99 -5.88 8.58
N THR A 34 -7.52 -6.02 9.79
CA THR A 34 -8.87 -6.50 10.07
C THR A 34 -9.97 -5.52 9.67
N VAL A 35 -9.66 -4.28 9.26
CA VAL A 35 -10.66 -3.30 8.80
C VAL A 35 -11.49 -3.84 7.65
N VAL A 36 -10.90 -4.66 6.78
CA VAL A 36 -11.59 -5.29 5.64
C VAL A 36 -12.58 -6.38 6.07
N GLU A 37 -12.48 -6.85 7.31
CA GLU A 37 -13.37 -7.87 7.85
C GLU A 37 -14.62 -7.30 8.52
N ASP A 38 -14.62 -6.00 8.83
CA ASP A 38 -15.76 -5.33 9.44
C ASP A 38 -17.00 -5.35 8.54
N ASP A 39 -18.15 -5.68 9.11
CA ASP A 39 -19.39 -5.82 8.37
C ASP A 39 -19.91 -4.48 7.82
N HIS A 40 -19.66 -3.36 8.51
CA HIS A 40 -20.07 -2.04 8.03
C HIS A 40 -19.17 -1.58 6.88
N PHE A 41 -17.87 -1.84 6.95
CA PHE A 41 -16.95 -1.66 5.83
C PHE A 41 -17.41 -2.47 4.62
N LYS A 42 -17.65 -3.78 4.79
CA LYS A 42 -18.13 -4.66 3.72
C LYS A 42 -19.44 -4.16 3.10
N LEU A 43 -20.39 -3.76 3.94
CA LEU A 43 -21.67 -3.21 3.50
C LEU A 43 -21.50 -1.91 2.71
N MET A 44 -20.64 -1.00 3.19
CA MET A 44 -20.35 0.27 2.52
C MET A 44 -19.75 0.03 1.13
N ILE A 45 -18.71 -0.81 1.03
CA ILE A 45 -18.08 -1.13 -0.25
C ILE A 45 -19.07 -1.79 -1.21
N LYS A 46 -19.87 -2.77 -0.74
CA LYS A 46 -20.87 -3.45 -1.57
C LYS A 46 -22.04 -2.55 -2.02
N ARG A 47 -22.34 -1.48 -1.26
CA ARG A 47 -23.31 -0.46 -1.68
C ARG A 47 -22.78 0.42 -2.80
N LEU A 48 -21.49 0.74 -2.78
CA LEU A 48 -20.83 1.55 -3.81
C LEU A 48 -20.54 0.73 -5.07
N ASN A 49 -20.06 -0.50 -4.91
CA ASN A 49 -19.82 -1.42 -6.00
C ASN A 49 -20.04 -2.88 -5.57
N ARG A 50 -21.07 -3.51 -6.13
CA ARG A 50 -21.42 -4.92 -5.82
C ARG A 50 -20.38 -5.91 -6.33
N GLU A 51 -19.68 -5.56 -7.41
CA GLU A 51 -18.67 -6.42 -8.04
C GLU A 51 -17.33 -6.41 -7.28
N ALA A 52 -17.11 -5.43 -6.39
CA ALA A 52 -15.86 -5.33 -5.63
C ALA A 52 -15.63 -6.55 -4.74
N THR A 53 -14.55 -7.28 -4.97
CA THR A 53 -14.14 -8.40 -4.11
C THR A 53 -13.34 -7.83 -2.95
N ILE A 54 -13.77 -8.15 -1.73
CA ILE A 54 -13.11 -7.69 -0.52
C ILE A 54 -12.15 -8.79 -0.07
N PRO A 55 -10.83 -8.55 -0.10
CA PRO A 55 -9.85 -9.52 0.35
C PRO A 55 -9.92 -9.73 1.86
N SER A 56 -9.40 -10.87 2.34
CA SER A 56 -9.27 -11.12 3.77
C SER A 56 -8.14 -10.29 4.40
N ALA A 57 -8.14 -10.15 5.73
CA ALA A 57 -7.04 -9.51 6.45
C ALA A 57 -5.67 -10.18 6.19
N VAL A 58 -5.65 -11.52 6.09
CA VAL A 58 -4.44 -12.30 5.77
C VAL A 58 -3.95 -11.98 4.36
N THR A 59 -4.89 -11.83 3.44
CA THR A 59 -4.61 -11.49 2.05
C THR A 59 -4.01 -10.08 1.94
N ILE A 60 -4.62 -9.08 2.61
CA ILE A 60 -4.09 -7.71 2.68
C ILE A 60 -2.67 -7.69 3.24
N CYS A 61 -2.42 -8.40 4.35
CA CYS A 61 -1.09 -8.50 4.94
C CYS A 61 -0.06 -9.06 3.94
N LYS A 62 -0.40 -10.14 3.23
CA LYS A 62 0.47 -10.71 2.19
C LYS A 62 0.73 -9.73 1.04
N ASP A 63 -0.29 -9.03 0.58
CA ASP A 63 -0.14 -8.08 -0.52
C ASP A 63 0.73 -6.88 -0.12
N ILE A 64 0.60 -6.38 1.12
CA ILE A 64 1.45 -5.30 1.65
C ILE A 64 2.90 -5.76 1.72
N HIS A 65 3.15 -6.97 2.22
CA HIS A 65 4.51 -7.52 2.24
C HIS A 65 5.09 -7.68 0.83
N GLN A 66 4.28 -8.14 -0.12
CA GLN A 66 4.72 -8.26 -1.51
C GLN A 66 5.04 -6.89 -2.10
N ALA A 67 4.16 -5.90 -1.92
CA ALA A 67 4.37 -4.54 -2.40
C ALA A 67 5.63 -3.90 -1.79
N PHE A 68 5.92 -4.16 -0.51
CA PHE A 68 7.16 -3.74 0.13
C PHE A 68 8.38 -4.38 -0.53
N ASN A 69 8.35 -5.70 -0.76
CA ASN A 69 9.47 -6.40 -1.39
C ASN A 69 9.69 -5.91 -2.82
N ASP A 70 8.62 -5.71 -3.59
CA ASP A 70 8.68 -5.21 -4.96
C ASP A 70 9.30 -3.81 -5.01
N GLU A 71 8.85 -2.90 -4.14
CA GLU A 71 9.39 -1.54 -4.05
C GLU A 71 10.85 -1.55 -3.56
N GLN A 72 11.18 -2.41 -2.59
CA GLN A 72 12.56 -2.58 -2.13
C GLN A 72 13.46 -3.06 -3.27
N THR A 73 13.03 -4.06 -4.04
CA THR A 73 13.77 -4.56 -5.21
C THR A 73 13.95 -3.44 -6.25
N PHE A 74 12.89 -2.70 -6.55
CA PHE A 74 12.96 -1.57 -7.48
C PHE A 74 13.97 -0.50 -7.01
N ILE A 75 13.91 -0.08 -5.74
CA ILE A 75 14.84 0.90 -5.18
C ILE A 75 16.29 0.37 -5.23
N LEU A 76 16.51 -0.91 -4.93
CA LEU A 76 17.83 -1.51 -5.01
C LEU A 76 18.39 -1.49 -6.44
N GLU A 77 17.56 -1.83 -7.43
CA GLU A 77 17.94 -1.76 -8.85
C GLU A 77 18.27 -0.33 -9.27
N GLU A 78 17.44 0.65 -8.89
CA GLU A 78 17.70 2.07 -9.15
C GLU A 78 19.04 2.52 -8.54
N LEU A 79 19.30 2.16 -7.28
CA LEU A 79 20.55 2.50 -6.59
C LEU A 79 21.77 1.84 -7.25
N GLN A 80 21.67 0.60 -7.72
CA GLN A 80 22.76 -0.10 -8.40
C GLN A 80 23.14 0.55 -9.74
N ASN A 81 22.16 1.16 -10.41
CA ASN A 81 22.33 1.76 -11.73
C ASN A 81 22.77 3.23 -11.70
N VAL A 82 22.89 3.85 -10.51
CA VAL A 82 23.32 5.25 -10.39
C VAL A 82 24.77 5.42 -10.89
N PRO A 83 25.02 6.28 -11.89
CA PRO A 83 26.38 6.59 -12.29
C PRO A 83 27.04 7.47 -11.23
N GLY A 84 27.98 6.92 -10.47
CA GLY A 84 28.78 7.68 -9.50
C GLY A 84 28.82 7.02 -8.11
N GLN A 85 28.98 7.85 -7.08
CA GLN A 85 29.05 7.40 -5.69
C GLN A 85 27.75 7.77 -4.97
N ILE A 86 27.20 6.81 -4.21
CA ILE A 86 26.05 7.03 -3.32
C ILE A 86 26.58 7.13 -1.89
N SER A 87 26.12 8.13 -1.15
CA SER A 87 26.37 8.25 0.30
C SER A 87 25.13 7.78 1.06
N PHE A 88 25.31 6.85 1.99
CA PHE A 88 24.26 6.40 2.89
C PHE A 88 24.46 7.01 4.28
N THR A 89 23.42 7.64 4.82
CA THR A 89 23.38 8.10 6.21
C THR A 89 22.34 7.27 6.94
N LEU A 90 22.77 6.53 7.97
CA LEU A 90 21.88 5.74 8.82
C LEU A 90 21.70 6.45 10.15
N ASP A 91 20.47 6.80 10.47
CA ASP A 91 20.09 7.22 11.83
C ASP A 91 19.66 5.99 12.62
N ALA A 92 20.50 5.55 13.55
CA ALA A 92 20.32 4.32 14.32
C ALA A 92 20.13 4.64 15.81
N TRP A 93 19.06 5.37 16.15
CA TRP A 93 18.71 5.58 17.55
C TRP A 93 17.94 4.38 18.11
N THR A 94 18.12 4.11 19.40
CA THR A 94 17.31 3.13 20.13
C THR A 94 16.34 3.88 21.05
N SER A 95 15.03 3.63 20.93
CA SER A 95 14.05 4.20 21.86
C SER A 95 14.17 3.54 23.24
N LYS A 96 13.89 4.28 24.32
CA LYS A 96 13.91 3.72 25.70
C LYS A 96 12.94 2.55 25.89
N ASN A 97 11.95 2.41 25.01
CA ASN A 97 10.97 1.34 25.06
C ASN A 97 11.51 0.03 24.45
N GLN A 98 12.74 -0.01 23.93
CA GLN A 98 13.32 -1.19 23.23
C GLN A 98 12.45 -1.68 22.06
N ILE A 99 11.62 -0.79 21.52
CA ILE A 99 10.85 -1.04 20.30
C ILE A 99 11.59 -0.32 19.18
N PRO A 100 12.17 -1.04 18.20
CA PRO A 100 12.60 -0.45 16.95
C PRO A 100 11.35 0.11 16.25
N PHE A 101 11.45 1.34 15.74
CA PHE A 101 10.48 1.84 14.77
C PHE A 101 10.76 1.23 13.40
#